data_AF-A0A836GKW9-F1
#
_entry.id   AF-A0A836GKW9-F1
#
_cell.length_a   1.000
_cell.length_b   1.000
_cell.length_c   1.000
_cell.angle_alpha   90.00
_cell.angle_beta   90.00
_cell.angle_gamma   90.00
#
_symmetry.space_group_name_H-M   'P 1'
#
loop_
_entity.id
_entity.type
_entity.pdbx_description
1 polymer ?
#
loop_
_entity_poly.entity_id
_entity_poly.type
_entity_poly.pdbx_seq_one_letter_code
_entity_poly.pdbx_strand_id
1 'polypeptide(L)'
;MIIPVRCYSCGKVVGHLYEQYQWLLDQDYTEAEALDALHLDRYCCRRMILSHIDLIDDLIPYSVPVTGTMQIMGPLQMSAPHRR
;
A
#
# COMPACT_ATOMS: atom_id res chain seq x y z
N MET A 1 4.00 -4.52 -2.35
CA MET A 1 3.98 -5.24 -1.07
C MET A 1 3.47 -4.26 -0.06
N ILE A 2 2.65 -4.72 0.87
CA ILE A 2 1.89 -3.85 1.79
C ILE A 2 2.83 -2.96 2.62
N ILE A 3 2.38 -1.75 2.93
CA ILE A 3 3.11 -0.77 3.74
C ILE A 3 3.45 -1.33 5.12
N PRO A 4 4.67 -1.08 5.66
CA PRO A 4 5.00 -1.49 7.02
C PRO A 4 4.03 -0.90 8.05
N VAL A 5 3.55 -1.76 8.97
CA VAL A 5 2.65 -1.37 10.07
C VAL A 5 3.28 -0.28 10.94
N ARG A 6 4.60 -0.36 11.18
CA ARG A 6 5.38 0.59 11.99
C ARG A 6 6.60 1.09 11.21
N CYS A 7 7.03 2.31 11.49
CA CYS A 7 8.27 2.84 10.93
C CYS A 7 9.48 2.08 11.47
N TYR A 8 10.39 1.69 10.56
CA TYR A 8 11.61 0.96 10.90
C TYR A 8 12.58 1.68 11.85
N SER A 9 12.48 3.00 12.00
CA SER A 9 13.37 3.77 12.88
C SER A 9 12.66 4.26 14.14
N CYS A 10 11.52 4.93 13.99
CA CYS A 10 10.82 5.58 15.11
C CYS A 10 9.85 4.62 15.84
N GLY A 11 9.45 3.50 15.22
CA GLY A 11 8.45 2.58 15.78
C GLY A 11 7.01 3.11 15.83
N LYS A 12 6.77 4.37 15.40
CA LYS A 12 5.43 4.97 15.24
C LYS A 12 4.61 4.10 14.30
N VAL A 13 3.34 3.88 14.61
CA VAL A 13 2.40 3.16 13.73
C VAL A 13 2.12 4.05 12.51
N VAL A 14 2.30 3.52 11.30
CA VAL A 14 2.17 4.27 10.04
C VAL A 14 1.22 3.60 9.04
N GLY A 15 0.97 2.30 9.16
CA GLY A 15 0.22 1.55 8.14
C GLY A 15 -1.20 2.08 7.88
N HIS A 16 -1.89 2.57 8.91
CA HIS A 16 -3.24 3.14 8.80
C HIS A 16 -3.31 4.48 8.04
N LEU A 17 -2.19 5.17 7.83
CA LEU A 17 -2.16 6.50 7.20
C LEU A 17 -2.00 6.43 5.68
N TYR A 18 -1.62 5.28 5.12
CA TYR A 18 -1.27 5.18 3.71
C TYR A 18 -2.45 5.41 2.76
N GLU A 19 -3.60 4.83 3.07
CA GLU A 19 -4.82 5.02 2.26
C GLU A 19 -5.27 6.49 2.28
N GLN A 20 -5.15 7.15 3.43
CA GLN A 20 -5.45 8.58 3.57
C GLN A 20 -4.46 9.44 2.76
N TYR A 21 -3.18 9.06 2.74
CA TYR A 21 -2.17 9.72 1.91
C TYR A 21 -2.51 9.62 0.42
N GLN A 22 -2.88 8.42 -0.07
CA GLN A 22 -3.29 8.24 -1.47
C GLN A 22 -4.53 9.08 -1.81
N TRP A 23 -5.53 9.10 -0.92
CA TRP A 23 -6.73 9.92 -1.11
C TRP A 23 -6.42 11.43 -1.18
N LEU A 24 -5.46 11.92 -0.40
CA LEU A 24 -5.03 13.32 -0.47
C LEU A 24 -4.32 13.63 -1.81
N LEU A 25 -3.49 12.72 -2.31
CA LEU A 25 -2.86 12.89 -3.62
C LEU A 25 -3.89 12.88 -4.77
N ASP A 26 -4.92 12.04 -4.67
CA ASP A 26 -6.05 12.02 -5.63
C ASP A 26 -6.84 13.35 -5.65
N GLN A 27 -6.71 14.17 -4.60
CA GLN A 27 -7.31 15.50 -4.48
C GLN A 27 -6.38 16.64 -4.90
N ASP A 28 -5.31 16.34 -5.64
CA ASP A 28 -4.31 17.31 -6.12
C ASP A 28 -3.51 18.02 -5.00
N TYR A 29 -3.41 17.42 -3.80
CA TYR A 29 -2.47 17.91 -2.78
C TYR A 29 -1.03 17.56 -3.16
N THR A 30 -0.07 18.42 -2.81
CA THR A 30 1.35 18.08 -2.92
C THR A 30 1.74 17.02 -1.90
N GLU A 31 2.78 16.23 -2.18
CA GLU A 31 3.24 15.18 -1.26
C GLU A 31 3.67 15.76 0.09
N ALA A 32 4.24 16.96 0.10
CA ALA A 32 4.62 17.65 1.33
C ALA A 32 3.39 18.02 2.18
N GLU A 33 2.38 18.65 1.58
CA GLU A 33 1.16 19.04 2.27
C GLU A 33 0.37 17.83 2.77
N ALA A 34 0.32 16.74 2.00
CA ALA A 34 -0.33 15.51 2.41
C ALA A 34 0.33 14.88 3.64
N LEU A 35 1.67 14.88 3.72
CA LEU A 35 2.39 14.37 4.89
C LEU A 35 2.23 15.26 6.12
N ASP A 36 2.13 16.57 5.92
CA ASP A 36 1.87 17.53 6.98
C ASP A 36 0.45 17.37 7.54
N ALA A 37 -0.54 17.16 6.67
CA ALA A 37 -1.94 16.87 7.05
C ALA A 37 -2.07 15.57 7.87
N LEU A 38 -1.21 14.57 7.63
CA LEU A 38 -1.17 13.30 8.37
C LEU A 38 -0.36 13.37 9.68
N HIS A 39 0.11 14.56 10.07
CA HIS A 39 0.90 14.78 11.29
C HIS A 39 2.15 13.88 11.38
N LEU A 40 2.88 13.77 10.27
CA LEU A 40 4.16 13.06 10.21
C LEU A 40 5.33 14.05 10.32
N ASP A 41 5.69 14.47 11.54
CA ASP A 41 6.74 15.49 11.73
C ASP A 41 8.15 14.95 11.45
N ARG A 42 8.41 13.69 11.81
CA ARG A 42 9.75 13.10 11.70
C ARG A 42 10.00 12.55 10.31
N TYR A 43 11.13 12.94 9.71
CA TYR A 43 11.58 12.46 8.40
C TYR A 43 11.60 10.93 8.28
N CYS A 44 11.95 10.23 9.36
CA CYS A 44 12.07 8.78 9.36
C CYS A 44 10.70 8.08 9.24
N CYS A 45 9.63 8.70 9.71
CA CYS A 45 8.28 8.19 9.55
C CYS A 45 7.70 8.66 8.18
N ARG A 46 8.06 9.87 7.69
CA ARG A 46 7.69 10.34 6.32
C ARG A 46 8.21 9.44 5.20
N ARG A 47 9.48 9.01 5.27
CA ARG A 47 10.07 8.16 4.22
C ARG A 47 9.31 6.85 4.03
N MET A 48 8.66 6.33 5.07
CA MET A 48 7.90 5.08 4.99
C MET A 48 6.67 5.19 4.09
N ILE A 49 6.09 6.39 3.98
CA ILE A 49 4.94 6.68 3.12
C ILE A 49 5.43 7.10 1.73
N LEU A 50 6.39 8.04 1.67
CA LEU A 50 6.91 8.60 0.42
C LEU A 50 7.52 7.57 -0.52
N SER A 51 8.32 6.64 0.01
CA SER A 51 9.03 5.64 -0.81
C SER A 51 8.32 4.30 -0.87
N HIS A 52 7.04 4.23 -0.49
CA HIS A 52 6.28 3.00 -0.53
C HIS A 52 5.82 2.69 -1.95
N ILE A 53 6.00 1.44 -2.40
CA ILE A 53 5.51 0.96 -3.69
C ILE A 53 4.62 -0.26 -3.44
N ASP A 54 3.33 -0.12 -3.73
CA ASP A 54 2.38 -1.20 -3.49
C ASP A 54 2.27 -2.18 -4.66
N LEU A 55 3.21 -3.12 -4.69
CA LEU A 55 3.19 -4.26 -5.62
C LEU A 55 2.20 -5.39 -5.25
N ILE A 56 1.33 -5.26 -4.23
CA ILE A 56 0.53 -6.41 -3.79
C ILE A 56 -0.44 -6.89 -4.88
N ASP A 57 -1.12 -5.96 -5.55
CA ASP A 57 -2.11 -6.26 -6.59
C ASP A 57 -1.47 -6.94 -7.80
N ASP A 58 -0.23 -6.58 -8.12
CA ASP A 58 0.54 -7.19 -9.21
C ASP A 58 1.01 -8.60 -8.88
N LEU A 59 1.25 -8.92 -7.60
CA LEU A 59 1.77 -10.22 -7.16
C LEU A 59 0.69 -11.24 -6.80
N ILE A 60 -0.48 -10.79 -6.33
CA ILE A 60 -1.61 -11.68 -5.96
C ILE A 60 -1.92 -12.75 -7.03
N PRO A 61 -1.92 -12.44 -8.35
CA PRO A 61 -2.25 -13.42 -9.39
C PRO A 61 -1.27 -14.61 -9.48
N TYR A 62 -0.05 -14.46 -8.96
CA TYR A 62 1.02 -15.47 -9.07
C TYR A 62 1.11 -16.37 -7.84
N SER A 63 0.04 -16.48 -7.03
CA SER A 63 0.03 -17.35 -5.85
C SER A 63 0.28 -18.81 -6.24
N VAL A 64 1.35 -19.41 -5.71
CA VAL A 64 1.56 -20.85 -5.84
C VAL A 64 0.46 -21.58 -5.07
N PRO A 65 -0.14 -22.65 -5.63
CA PRO A 65 -1.00 -23.50 -4.84
C PRO A 65 -0.16 -24.07 -3.70
N VAL A 66 -0.60 -23.83 -2.46
CA VAL A 66 -0.03 -24.48 -1.28
C VAL A 66 -0.07 -25.99 -1.55
N THR A 67 1.08 -26.66 -1.47
CA THR A 67 1.19 -28.12 -1.50
C THR A 67 0.47 -28.68 -0.27
N GLY A 68 -0.86 -28.77 -0.37
CA GLY A 68 -1.76 -29.08 0.73
C GLY A 68 -3.20 -28.65 0.43
N THR A 69 -3.88 -29.43 -0.42
CA THR A 69 -5.36 -29.57 -0.50
C THR A 69 -6.21 -28.34 -0.13
N MET A 70 -6.16 -27.25 -0.89
CA MET A 70 -7.29 -26.33 -0.97
C MET A 70 -7.79 -26.28 -2.40
N GLN A 71 -9.08 -26.59 -2.56
CA GLN A 71 -9.72 -26.74 -3.85
C GLN A 71 -9.65 -25.44 -4.65
N ILE A 72 -9.29 -25.59 -5.92
CA ILE A 72 -9.40 -24.58 -6.96
C ILE A 72 -10.85 -24.09 -7.00
N MET A 73 -11.14 -22.94 -6.41
CA MET A 73 -12.33 -22.17 -6.80
C MET A 73 -12.04 -21.61 -8.19
N GLY A 74 -12.91 -21.95 -9.13
CA GLY A 74 -12.66 -21.92 -10.57
C GLY A 74 -12.38 -20.56 -11.21
N PRO A 75 -12.05 -20.57 -12.52
CA PRO A 75 -11.49 -19.44 -13.23
C PRO A 75 -12.61 -18.58 -13.84
N LEU A 76 -13.23 -17.68 -13.09
CA LEU A 76 -14.14 -16.70 -13.67
C LEU A 76 -14.00 -15.33 -12.97
N GLN A 77 -13.66 -14.34 -13.79
CA GLN A 77 -13.72 -12.89 -13.56
C GLN A 77 -12.48 -12.21 -12.94
N MET A 78 -11.35 -12.28 -13.65
CA MET A 78 -10.47 -11.10 -13.73
C MET A 78 -10.79 -10.41 -15.06
N SER A 79 -11.78 -9.52 -15.04
CA SER A 79 -11.98 -8.58 -16.14
C SER A 79 -10.73 -7.74 -16.31
N ALA A 80 -10.31 -7.61 -17.58
CA ALA A 80 -9.10 -6.96 -18.06
C ALA A 80 -8.72 -5.64 -17.35
N PRO A 81 -7.42 -5.31 -17.29
CA PRO A 81 -6.93 -4.14 -16.58
C PRO A 81 -7.49 -2.86 -17.22
N HIS A 82 -8.24 -2.11 -16.43
CA HIS A 82 -8.53 -0.72 -16.72
C HIS A 82 -7.82 0.12 -15.68
N ARG A 83 -6.64 0.64 -16.02
CA ARG A 83 -6.26 1.98 -15.58
C ARG A 83 -5.22 2.55 -16.53
N ARG A 84 -5.53 3.77 -16.95
CA ARG A 84 -4.66 4.68 -17.68
C ARG A 84 -3.45 5.02 -16.85
#